data_AF-A0A5N9BP22-F1
#
_entry.id   AF-A0A5N9BP22-F1
#
_cell.length_a   1.000
_cell.length_b   1.000
_cell.length_c   1.000
_cell.angle_alpha   90.00
_cell.angle_beta   90.00
_cell.angle_gamma   90.00
#
_symmetry.space_group_name_H-M   'P 1'
#
loop_
_entity.id
_entity.type
_entity.pdbx_description
1 polymer ?
#
loop_
_entity_poly.entity_id
_entity_poly.type
_entity_poly.pdbx_seq_one_letter_code
_entity_poly.pdbx_strand_id
1 'polypeptide(L)'
;MSLYFLLGSLTHDGQRMLHSDPNLIVARTRDLILPGAEILGQYAVLGRYDFVMMVEADDNDAVARLSLELGMRTGLHLETLPAIPIGFMGDLQTPDPSDQAESVNLTPDFTPDEGPGDE
;
A
#
# COMPACT_ATOMS: atom_id res chain seq x y z
N MET A 1 11.51 1.98 6.68
CA MET A 1 10.10 1.60 6.82
C MET A 1 9.26 2.86 6.93
N SER A 2 8.14 2.89 6.23
CA SER A 2 7.19 4.01 6.17
C SER A 2 5.87 3.60 6.80
N LEU A 3 5.20 4.57 7.43
CA LEU A 3 3.90 4.36 8.06
C LEU A 3 2.77 4.60 7.04
N TYR A 4 1.76 3.74 7.06
CA TYR A 4 0.55 3.87 6.27
C TYR A 4 -0.68 3.66 7.14
N PHE A 5 -1.76 4.35 6.79
CA PHE A 5 -3.10 4.08 7.30
C PHE A 5 -3.97 3.48 6.20
N LEU A 6 -4.53 2.31 6.46
CA LEU A 6 -5.53 1.69 5.61
C LEU A 6 -6.90 1.93 6.25
N LEU A 7 -7.72 2.70 5.56
CA LEU A 7 -9.08 3.04 6.00
C LEU A 7 -10.07 2.12 5.27
N GLY A 8 -10.81 1.33 6.04
CA GLY A 8 -11.68 0.29 5.50
C GLY A 8 -13.15 0.56 5.71
N SER A 9 -13.94 0.40 4.64
CA SER A 9 -15.40 0.35 4.70
C SER A 9 -15.90 -1.00 4.22
N LEU A 10 -16.90 -1.56 4.89
CA LEU A 10 -17.50 -2.84 4.51
C LEU A 10 -18.23 -2.69 3.17
N THR A 11 -17.85 -3.55 2.22
CA THR A 11 -18.68 -3.78 1.02
C THR A 11 -19.95 -4.53 1.40
N HIS A 12 -20.91 -4.62 0.47
CA HIS A 12 -22.12 -5.41 0.69
C HIS A 12 -21.81 -6.88 1.04
N ASP A 13 -20.83 -7.49 0.37
CA ASP A 13 -20.37 -8.84 0.69
C ASP A 13 -19.68 -8.88 2.07
N GLY A 14 -18.82 -7.90 2.36
CA GLY A 14 -18.17 -7.76 3.66
C GLY A 14 -19.17 -7.69 4.83
N GLN A 15 -20.28 -6.97 4.67
CA GLN A 15 -21.35 -6.91 5.67
C GLN A 15 -21.97 -8.29 5.94
N ARG A 16 -22.26 -9.07 4.88
CA ARG A 16 -22.80 -10.43 5.05
C ARG A 16 -21.80 -11.37 5.73
N MET A 17 -20.53 -11.24 5.37
CA MET A 17 -19.46 -12.04 5.95
C MET A 17 -19.31 -11.71 7.45
N LEU A 18 -19.26 -10.42 7.81
CA LEU A 18 -19.16 -9.97 9.20
C LEU A 18 -20.37 -10.36 10.05
N HIS A 19 -21.58 -10.35 9.47
CA HIS A 19 -22.78 -10.84 10.15
C HIS A 19 -22.66 -12.34 10.51
N SER A 20 -21.98 -13.12 9.67
CA SER A 20 -21.80 -14.57 9.88
C SER A 20 -20.62 -14.87 10.83
N ASP A 21 -19.60 -14.02 10.84
CA ASP A 21 -18.43 -14.12 11.70
C ASP A 21 -18.06 -12.73 12.27
N PRO A 22 -18.50 -12.41 13.50
CA PRO A 22 -18.20 -11.12 14.12
C PRO A 22 -16.71 -10.84 14.35
N ASN A 23 -15.86 -11.88 14.35
CA ASN A 23 -14.42 -11.75 14.54
C ASN A 23 -13.64 -11.77 13.22
N LEU A 24 -14.34 -11.66 12.09
CA LEU A 24 -13.81 -11.88 10.75
C LEU A 24 -12.53 -11.09 10.47
N ILE A 25 -12.51 -9.79 10.77
CA ILE A 25 -11.35 -8.95 10.44
C ILE A 25 -10.10 -9.48 11.12
N VAL A 26 -10.13 -9.63 12.45
CA VAL A 26 -8.98 -10.13 13.22
C VAL A 26 -8.60 -11.55 12.81
N ALA A 27 -9.58 -12.43 12.60
CA ALA A 27 -9.32 -13.82 12.22
C ALA A 27 -8.68 -13.93 10.82
N ARG A 28 -9.09 -13.11 9.87
CA ARG A 28 -8.62 -13.16 8.47
C ARG A 28 -7.30 -12.41 8.25
N THR A 29 -6.96 -11.47 9.13
CA THR A 29 -5.69 -10.73 9.07
C THR A 29 -4.59 -11.35 9.93
N ARG A 30 -4.92 -12.17 10.93
CA ARG A 30 -3.93 -12.80 11.83
C ARG A 30 -2.81 -13.55 11.10
N ASP A 31 -3.16 -14.31 10.06
CA ASP A 31 -2.21 -15.15 9.33
C ASP A 31 -1.69 -14.46 8.05
N LEU A 32 -1.96 -13.16 7.89
CA LEU A 32 -1.49 -12.38 6.75
C LEU A 32 -0.07 -11.89 7.02
N ILE A 33 0.90 -12.65 6.54
CA ILE A 33 2.32 -12.28 6.59
C ILE A 33 2.75 -11.97 5.16
N LEU A 34 3.13 -10.72 4.90
CA LEU A 34 3.68 -10.28 3.62
C LEU A 34 5.09 -9.74 3.81
N PRO A 35 6.06 -10.14 2.96
CA PRO A 35 7.40 -9.58 3.01
C PRO A 35 7.37 -8.05 2.86
N GLY A 36 7.99 -7.36 3.82
CA GLY A 36 8.12 -5.91 3.82
C GLY A 36 6.85 -5.15 4.17
N ALA A 37 5.82 -5.79 4.75
CA ALA A 37 4.66 -5.10 5.29
C ALA A 37 4.10 -5.80 6.55
N GLU A 38 3.85 -5.02 7.60
CA GLU A 38 3.34 -5.50 8.88
C GLU A 38 2.17 -4.63 9.37
N ILE A 39 1.12 -5.28 9.88
CA ILE A 39 -0.01 -4.60 10.50
C ILE A 39 0.32 -4.36 11.97
N LEU A 40 0.57 -3.10 12.33
CA LEU A 40 0.90 -2.68 13.70
C LEU A 40 -0.33 -2.62 14.62
N GLY A 41 -1.51 -2.35 14.07
CA GLY A 41 -2.74 -2.23 14.85
C GLY A 41 -3.98 -2.12 13.99
N GLN A 42 -5.11 -2.55 14.53
CA GLN A 42 -6.41 -2.57 13.86
C GLN A 42 -7.48 -2.09 14.83
N TYR A 43 -8.33 -1.18 14.36
CA TYR A 43 -9.36 -0.53 15.17
C TYR A 43 -10.67 -0.46 14.40
N ALA A 44 -11.78 -0.82 15.05
CA ALA A 44 -13.09 -0.42 14.58
C ALA A 44 -13.31 1.05 14.97
N VAL A 45 -13.87 1.84 14.06
CA VAL A 45 -14.10 3.28 14.26
C VAL A 45 -15.54 3.64 13.94
N LEU A 46 -16.05 4.69 14.59
CA LEU A 46 -17.41 5.19 14.38
C LEU A 46 -17.34 6.46 13.54
N GLY A 47 -17.34 6.30 12.22
CA GLY A 47 -17.21 7.42 11.30
C GLY A 47 -17.51 7.05 9.85
N ARG A 48 -16.85 7.73 8.92
CA ARG A 48 -16.97 7.47 7.48
C ARG A 48 -16.47 6.06 7.10
N TYR A 49 -15.46 5.59 7.81
CA TYR A 49 -14.89 4.26 7.66
C TYR A 49 -15.34 3.41 8.83
N ASP A 50 -15.36 2.09 8.63
CA ASP A 50 -15.70 1.12 9.68
C ASP A 50 -14.43 0.68 10.43
N PHE A 51 -13.28 0.66 9.73
CA PHE A 51 -12.01 0.19 10.27
C PHE A 51 -10.85 1.13 9.91
N VAL A 52 -9.86 1.19 10.80
CA VAL A 52 -8.55 1.81 10.57
C VAL A 52 -7.47 0.79 10.92
N MET A 53 -6.54 0.57 10.00
CA MET A 53 -5.38 -0.27 10.21
C MET A 53 -4.11 0.57 10.07
N MET A 54 -3.23 0.44 11.04
CA MET A 54 -1.89 1.03 11.02
C MET A 54 -0.93 -0.02 10.47
N VAL A 55 -0.20 0.34 9.41
CA VAL A 55 0.69 -0.57 8.70
C VAL A 55 2.06 0.07 8.59
N GLU A 56 3.10 -0.71 8.86
CA GLU A 56 4.47 -0.37 8.50
C GLU A 56 4.87 -1.16 7.27
N ALA A 57 5.50 -0.51 6.29
CA ALA A 57 5.97 -1.20 5.09
C ALA A 57 7.29 -0.61 4.56
N ASP A 58 8.06 -1.43 3.85
CA ASP A 58 9.35 -1.04 3.26
C ASP A 58 9.16 -0.01 2.12
N ASP A 59 8.16 -0.23 1.27
CA ASP A 59 7.86 0.59 0.09
C ASP A 59 6.36 0.61 -0.26
N ASN A 60 6.00 1.41 -1.27
CA ASN A 60 4.62 1.54 -1.76
C ASN A 60 4.09 0.22 -2.37
N ASP A 61 4.96 -0.60 -2.96
CA ASP A 61 4.56 -1.86 -3.60
C ASP A 61 4.18 -2.90 -2.54
N ALA A 62 4.90 -2.94 -1.42
CA ALA A 62 4.63 -3.82 -0.29
C ALA A 62 3.26 -3.51 0.35
N VAL A 63 2.96 -2.23 0.62
CA VAL A 63 1.65 -1.85 1.16
C VAL A 63 0.51 -2.03 0.15
N ALA A 64 0.76 -1.84 -1.15
CA ALA A 64 -0.23 -2.07 -2.19
C ALA A 64 -0.64 -3.55 -2.26
N ARG A 65 0.34 -4.46 -2.20
CA ARG A 65 0.09 -5.92 -2.12
C ARG A 65 -0.71 -6.27 -0.86
N LEU A 66 -0.33 -5.70 0.29
CA LEU A 66 -1.07 -5.91 1.55
C LEU A 66 -2.52 -5.43 1.45
N SER A 67 -2.74 -4.23 0.93
CA SER A 67 -4.07 -3.66 0.73
C SER A 67 -4.93 -4.56 -0.16
N LEU A 68 -4.38 -5.10 -1.24
CA LEU A 68 -5.12 -5.99 -2.13
C LEU A 68 -5.52 -7.30 -1.42
N GLU A 69 -4.58 -7.95 -0.75
CA GLU A 69 -4.84 -9.17 0.03
C GLU A 69 -5.87 -8.95 1.13
N LEU A 70 -5.77 -7.84 1.85
CA LEU A 70 -6.74 -7.47 2.88
C LEU A 70 -8.14 -7.33 2.30
N GLY A 71 -8.30 -6.57 1.21
CA GLY A 71 -9.60 -6.36 0.56
C GLY A 71 -10.25 -7.68 0.15
N MET A 72 -9.48 -8.58 -0.48
CA MET A 72 -9.98 -9.90 -0.93
C MET A 72 -10.41 -10.80 0.22
N ARG A 73 -9.68 -10.78 1.35
CA ARG A 73 -9.95 -11.67 2.50
C ARG A 73 -11.06 -11.17 3.41
N THR A 74 -11.20 -9.85 3.52
CA THR A 74 -12.07 -9.21 4.51
C THR A 74 -13.36 -8.64 3.91
N GLY A 75 -13.42 -8.48 2.58
CA GLY A 75 -14.54 -7.81 1.93
C GLY A 75 -14.59 -6.31 2.23
N LEU A 76 -13.45 -5.71 2.57
CA LEU A 76 -13.31 -4.28 2.78
C LEU A 76 -12.95 -3.57 1.48
N HIS A 77 -13.58 -2.42 1.24
CA HIS A 77 -13.05 -1.41 0.35
C HIS A 77 -12.05 -0.57 1.14
N LEU A 78 -10.80 -0.52 0.67
CA LEU A 78 -9.68 0.10 1.39
C LEU A 78 -9.19 1.35 0.67
N GLU A 79 -8.94 2.40 1.46
CA GLU A 79 -8.22 3.60 1.06
C GLU A 79 -6.88 3.64 1.81
N THR A 80 -5.78 3.66 1.07
CA THR A 80 -4.42 3.60 1.62
C THR A 80 -3.77 4.97 1.62
N LEU A 81 -3.35 5.43 2.81
CA LEU A 81 -2.79 6.76 3.02
C LEU A 81 -1.35 6.65 3.55
N PRO A 82 -0.34 7.16 2.84
CA PRO A 82 0.99 7.37 3.40
C PRO A 82 0.90 8.35 4.58
N ALA A 83 1.53 8.02 5.69
CA ALA A 83 1.49 8.79 6.92
C ALA A 83 2.87 9.38 7.24
N ILE A 84 2.92 10.70 7.38
CA ILE A 84 4.10 11.43 7.84
C ILE A 84 3.81 11.89 9.27
N PRO A 85 4.57 11.43 10.29
CA PRO A 85 4.35 11.89 11.65
C PRO A 85 4.67 13.38 11.75
N ILE A 86 3.85 14.13 12.50
CA ILE A 86 3.94 15.59 12.59
C ILE A 86 5.35 16.07 12.99
N GLY A 87 6.05 15.31 13.85
CA GLY A 87 7.43 15.62 14.26
C GLY A 87 8.46 15.64 13.12
N PHE A 88 8.19 14.98 12.00
CA PHE A 88 9.08 14.95 10.82
C PHE A 88 8.75 15.99 9.77
N MET A 89 7.67 16.76 9.93
CA MET A 89 7.31 17.84 8.99
C MET A 89 8.23 19.07 9.13
N GLY A 90 9.03 19.16 10.20
CA GLY A 90 9.85 20.32 10.55
C GLY A 90 11.18 20.45 9.80
N ASP A 91 11.71 19.36 9.24
CA ASP A 91 13.00 19.35 8.53
C ASP A 91 12.80 19.57 7.02
N LEU A 92 11.99 20.56 6.64
CA LEU A 92 12.00 21.14 5.29
C LEU A 92 13.29 21.94 5.08
N GLN A 93 14.45 21.31 5.26
CA GLN A 93 15.67 21.78 4.65
C GLN A 93 15.51 21.47 3.17
N THR A 94 15.15 22.51 2.42
CA THR A 94 15.03 22.45 0.96
C THR A 94 16.36 21.87 0.45
N PRO A 95 16.39 20.70 -0.19
CA PRO A 95 17.63 20.21 -0.78
C PRO A 95 18.12 21.29 -1.75
N ASP A 96 19.39 21.68 -1.60
CA ASP A 96 20.00 22.67 -2.47
C ASP A 96 19.80 22.20 -3.92
N PRO A 97 19.26 23.03 -4.83
CA PRO A 97 19.12 22.66 -6.24
C PRO A 97 20.44 22.23 -6.90
N SER A 98 21.60 22.43 -6.26
CA SER A 98 22.88 21.84 -6.69
C SER A 98 22.98 20.32 -6.57
N ASP A 99 22.14 19.66 -5.76
CA ASP A 99 22.21 18.21 -5.51
C ASP A 99 21.47 17.36 -6.56
N GLN A 100 20.74 17.98 -7.50
CA GLN A 100 20.01 17.27 -8.57
C GLN A 100 20.81 17.07 -9.87
N ALA A 101 22.12 17.30 -9.85
CA ALA A 101 22.97 17.11 -11.03
C ALA A 101 23.49 15.65 -11.16
N GLU A 102 22.59 14.66 -11.22
CA GLU A 102 22.92 13.39 -11.86
C GLU A 102 21.87 13.05 -12.92
N SER A 103 22.28 13.31 -14.16
CA SER A 103 21.56 13.03 -15.39
C SER A 103 21.34 11.53 -15.58
N VAL A 104 20.08 11.09 -15.52
CA VAL A 104 19.67 9.77 -16.02
C VAL A 104 19.55 9.85 -17.55
N ASN A 105 20.68 9.68 -18.25
CA ASN A 105 20.66 9.33 -19.67
C ASN A 105 20.46 7.83 -19.80
N LEU A 106 19.21 7.39 -19.89
CA LEU A 106 18.87 6.06 -20.39
C LEU A 106 18.23 6.23 -21.76
N THR A 107 19.07 6.23 -22.80
CA THR A 107 18.59 5.96 -24.15
C THR A 107 18.35 4.44 -24.23
N PRO A 108 17.11 3.96 -24.43
CA PRO A 108 16.88 2.54 -24.60
C PRO A 108 17.48 2.08 -25.94
N ASP A 109 18.37 1.10 -25.88
CA ASP A 109 19.08 0.53 -27.02
C ASP A 109 18.10 -0.37 -27.81
N PHE A 110 17.51 0.18 -28.88
CA PHE A 110 16.71 -0.58 -29.82
C PHE A 110 17.59 -0.99 -31.00
N THR A 111 18.05 -2.24 -31.02
CA THR A 111 18.59 -2.89 -32.22
C THR A 111 17.44 -3.52 -33.01
N PRO A 112 17.10 -3.06 -34.23
CA PRO A 112 16.14 -3.75 -35.07
C PRO A 112 16.78 -5.03 -35.62
N ASP A 113 16.08 -6.15 -35.42
CA ASP A 113 16.42 -7.47 -35.95
C ASP A 113 16.36 -7.43 -37.50
N GLU A 114 17.50 -7.58 -38.17
CA GLU A 114 17.58 -7.69 -39.64
C GLU A 114 17.00 -9.03 -40.08
N GLY A 115 15.72 -9.02 -40.47
CA GLY A 115 15.11 -10.11 -41.22
C GLY A 115 15.75 -10.24 -42.61
N PRO A 116 15.92 -11.46 -43.15
CA PRO A 116 16.61 -11.66 -44.41
C PRO A 116 15.70 -11.34 -45.60
N GLY A 117 16.08 -10.32 -46.36
CA GLY A 117 15.69 -10.11 -47.76
C GLY A 117 16.94 -9.63 -48.50
N ASP A 118 17.24 -9.99 -49.73
CA ASP A 118 16.59 -10.80 -50.75
C ASP A 118 17.72 -11.22 -51.74
N GLU A 119 17.41 -12.18 -52.62
CA GLU A 119 18.02 -12.43 -53.95
C GLU A 119 19.46 -12.94 -54.10
#